data_AF-A0AA44JWA8-F1
#
_entry.id   AF-A0AA44JWA8-F1
#
_cell.length_a   1.000
_cell.length_b   1.000
_cell.length_c   1.000
_cell.angle_alpha   90.00
_cell.angle_beta   90.00
_cell.angle_gamma   90.00
#
_symmetry.space_group_name_H-M   'P 1'
#
loop_
_entity.id
_entity.type
_entity.pdbx_description
1 polymer ?
#
loop_
_entity_poly.entity_id
_entity_poly.type
_entity_poly.pdbx_seq_one_letter_code
_entity_poly.pdbx_strand_id
1 'polypeptide(L)'
;MSNNNGFTLIELVTVIVVLGILAITAAPRFINLSSDSRISVMESLKGSVISAVDMVHAQAVIDSEDGKEGKITIGNTPVELTYGYPTNDSIYLALDISDDVLIFETSDTASYWYHSDAPSSQRCRVTYNANAINSPDKRPVITIVTEPSENMEGC
;
A
#
# COMPACT_ATOMS: atom_id res chain seq x y z
N MET A 1 -55.41 -11.17 -26.95
CA MET A 1 -54.51 -11.04 -28.11
C MET A 1 -53.19 -10.48 -27.61
N SER A 2 -52.14 -11.28 -27.66
CA SER A 2 -50.81 -10.89 -27.17
C SER A 2 -50.14 -10.06 -28.26
N ASN A 3 -49.98 -8.75 -28.04
CA ASN A 3 -49.21 -7.87 -28.92
C ASN A 3 -47.72 -8.18 -28.73
N ASN A 4 -47.18 -9.03 -29.61
CA ASN A 4 -45.74 -9.20 -29.72
C ASN A 4 -45.17 -8.00 -30.47
N ASN A 5 -44.85 -6.93 -29.73
CA ASN A 5 -44.07 -5.81 -30.24
C ASN A 5 -42.65 -6.34 -30.54
N GLY A 6 -42.40 -6.76 -31.78
CA GLY A 6 -41.07 -7.13 -32.23
C GLY A 6 -40.13 -5.94 -32.18
N PHE A 7 -38.92 -6.13 -31.64
CA PHE A 7 -37.84 -5.14 -31.70
C PHE A 7 -37.51 -4.82 -33.16
N THR A 8 -37.33 -3.54 -33.49
CA THR A 8 -36.92 -3.16 -34.84
C THR A 8 -35.42 -3.37 -35.03
N LEU A 9 -34.99 -3.75 -36.24
CA LEU A 9 -33.56 -3.95 -36.54
C LEU A 9 -32.74 -2.68 -36.30
N ILE A 10 -33.32 -1.51 -36.58
CA ILE A 10 -32.65 -0.23 -36.37
C ILE A 10 -32.43 0.05 -34.88
N GLU A 11 -33.39 -0.29 -34.02
CA GLU A 11 -33.28 -0.09 -32.57
C GLU A 11 -32.14 -0.94 -32.00
N LEU A 12 -32.02 -2.19 -32.43
CA LEU A 12 -30.88 -3.04 -32.05
C LEU A 12 -29.54 -2.49 -32.56
N VAL A 13 -29.48 -2.04 -33.82
CA VAL A 13 -28.25 -1.50 -34.42
C VAL A 13 -27.82 -0.20 -33.74
N THR A 14 -28.74 0.72 -33.46
CA THR A 14 -28.41 1.98 -32.78
C THR A 14 -27.90 1.75 -31.37
N VAL A 15 -28.44 0.76 -30.62
CA VAL A 15 -27.96 0.42 -29.28
C VAL A 15 -26.51 -0.06 -29.30
N ILE A 16 -26.16 -1.00 -30.18
CA ILE A 16 -24.77 -1.49 -30.25
C ILE A 16 -23.79 -0.41 -30.72
N VAL A 17 -24.21 0.51 -31.59
CA VAL A 17 -23.38 1.66 -32.03
C VAL A 17 -23.12 2.60 -30.86
N VAL A 18 -24.16 2.96 -30.09
CA VAL A 18 -24.00 3.82 -28.91
C VAL A 18 -23.13 3.14 -27.85
N LEU A 19 -23.37 1.85 -27.56
CA LEU A 19 -22.54 1.09 -26.63
C LEU A 19 -21.07 1.01 -27.09
N GLY A 20 -20.82 0.89 -28.40
CA GLY A 20 -19.47 0.90 -28.96
C GLY A 20 -18.73 2.21 -28.71
N ILE A 21 -19.38 3.36 -28.89
CA ILE A 21 -18.79 4.69 -28.65
C ILE A 21 -18.51 4.90 -27.16
N LEU A 22 -19.44 4.50 -26.29
CA LEU A 22 -19.27 4.59 -24.84
C LEU A 22 -18.11 3.70 -24.34
N ALA A 23 -17.97 2.49 -24.90
CA ALA A 23 -16.89 1.59 -24.52
C ALA A 23 -15.49 2.16 -24.86
N ILE A 24 -15.32 2.72 -26.07
CA ILE A 24 -14.03 3.27 -26.52
C ILE A 24 -13.60 4.48 -25.68
N THR A 25 -14.56 5.32 -25.27
CA THR A 25 -14.27 6.52 -24.48
C THR A 25 -14.07 6.23 -22.98
N ALA A 26 -14.70 5.18 -22.45
CA ALA A 26 -14.58 4.81 -21.03
C ALA A 26 -13.32 3.99 -20.70
N ALA A 27 -12.88 3.11 -21.60
CA ALA A 27 -11.79 2.17 -21.33
C ALA A 27 -10.45 2.84 -20.93
N PRO A 28 -9.96 3.89 -21.64
CA PRO A 28 -8.68 4.52 -21.27
C PRO A 28 -8.71 5.19 -19.89
N ARG A 29 -9.86 5.76 -19.50
CA ARG A 29 -10.04 6.43 -18.22
C ARG A 29 -10.08 5.43 -17.05
N PHE A 30 -10.69 4.27 -17.26
CA PHE A 30 -10.77 3.22 -16.24
C PHE A 30 -9.40 2.65 -15.87
N ILE A 31 -8.51 2.49 -16.86
CA ILE A 31 -7.14 1.99 -16.65
C ILE A 31 -6.33 3.00 -15.80
N ASN A 32 -6.37 4.28 -16.15
CA ASN A 32 -5.65 5.33 -15.40
C ASN A 32 -6.18 5.47 -13.97
N LEU A 33 -7.51 5.43 -13.77
CA LEU A 33 -8.11 5.52 -12.44
C LEU A 33 -7.65 4.38 -11.52
N SER A 34 -7.46 3.18 -12.07
CA SER A 34 -6.99 2.03 -11.31
C SER A 34 -5.54 2.23 -10.84
N SER A 35 -4.67 2.74 -11.72
CA SER A 35 -3.29 3.10 -11.38
C SER A 35 -3.22 4.20 -10.31
N ASP A 36 -3.93 5.31 -10.53
CA ASP A 36 -3.99 6.43 -9.59
C ASP A 36 -4.51 5.99 -8.21
N SER A 37 -5.47 5.05 -8.18
CA SER A 37 -5.99 4.50 -6.93
C SER A 37 -4.94 3.72 -6.15
N ARG A 38 -4.12 2.90 -6.83
CA ARG A 38 -3.02 2.15 -6.20
C ARG A 38 -1.96 3.08 -5.65
N ILE A 39 -1.60 4.12 -6.40
CA ILE A 39 -0.64 5.14 -5.95
C ILE A 39 -1.16 5.81 -4.67
N SER A 40 -2.43 6.22 -4.67
CA SER A 40 -3.07 6.86 -3.51
C SER A 40 -3.08 5.94 -2.28
N VAL A 41 -3.32 4.64 -2.46
CA VAL A 41 -3.22 3.64 -1.38
C VAL A 41 -1.80 3.53 -0.86
N MET A 42 -0.78 3.50 -1.73
CA MET A 42 0.63 3.46 -1.31
C MET A 42 1.06 4.71 -0.56
N GLU A 43 0.60 5.89 -0.98
CA GLU A 43 0.87 7.15 -0.27
C GLU A 43 0.18 7.18 1.11
N SER A 44 -1.06 6.72 1.17
CA SER A 44 -1.80 6.58 2.43
C SER A 44 -1.09 5.62 3.38
N LEU A 45 -0.64 4.47 2.86
CA LEU A 45 0.12 3.48 3.60
C LEU A 45 1.44 4.04 4.15
N LYS A 46 2.19 4.78 3.32
CA LYS A 46 3.41 5.46 3.77
C LYS A 46 3.12 6.38 4.96
N GLY A 47 2.03 7.15 4.89
CA GLY A 47 1.56 7.99 5.99
C GLY A 47 1.26 7.19 7.26
N SER A 48 0.55 6.07 7.13
CA SER A 48 0.26 5.17 8.24
C SER A 48 1.52 4.58 8.87
N VAL A 49 2.50 4.13 8.06
CA VAL A 49 3.79 3.62 8.56
C VAL A 49 4.53 4.69 9.35
N ILE A 50 4.63 5.92 8.83
CA ILE A 50 5.27 7.04 9.54
C ILE A 50 4.56 7.29 10.88
N SER A 51 3.23 7.34 10.87
CA SER A 51 2.44 7.57 12.09
C SER A 51 2.62 6.46 13.12
N ALA A 52 2.67 5.19 12.68
CA ALA A 52 2.87 4.05 13.58
C ALA A 52 4.27 4.08 14.21
N VAL A 53 5.30 4.37 13.42
CA VAL A 53 6.67 4.53 13.89
C VAL A 53 6.77 5.63 14.96
N ASP A 54 6.14 6.77 14.72
CA ASP A 54 6.16 7.90 15.66
C ASP A 54 5.38 7.61 16.94
N MET A 55 4.26 6.89 16.84
CA MET A 55 3.47 6.45 18.00
C MET A 55 4.26 5.44 18.85
N VAL A 56 4.87 4.45 18.21
CA VAL A 56 5.71 3.45 18.90
C VAL A 56 6.90 4.13 19.57
N HIS A 57 7.56 5.06 18.89
CA HIS A 57 8.68 5.79 19.45
C HIS A 57 8.28 6.62 20.66
N ALA A 58 7.14 7.33 20.58
CA ALA A 58 6.62 8.07 21.72
C ALA A 58 6.34 7.15 22.92
N GLN A 59 5.73 5.99 22.69
CA GLN A 59 5.48 5.01 23.75
C GLN A 59 6.78 4.45 24.34
N ALA A 60 7.77 4.14 23.50
CA ALA A 60 9.07 3.65 23.94
C ALA A 60 9.78 4.65 24.86
N VAL A 61 9.75 5.93 24.51
CA VAL A 61 10.34 7.00 25.35
C VAL A 61 9.59 7.13 26.69
N ILE A 62 8.26 7.02 26.69
CA ILE A 62 7.47 7.05 27.92
C ILE A 62 7.82 5.88 28.84
N ASP A 63 7.99 4.68 28.26
CA ASP A 63 8.29 3.45 28.99
C ASP A 63 9.79 3.28 29.30
N SER A 64 10.64 4.21 28.87
CA SER A 64 12.11 4.14 28.98
C SER A 64 12.72 2.92 28.26
N GLU A 65 12.10 2.50 27.17
CA GLU A 65 12.48 1.40 26.26
C GLU A 65 13.12 1.93 24.96
N ASP A 66 13.64 3.17 24.98
CA ASP A 66 14.31 3.85 23.86
C ASP A 66 15.82 3.58 23.78
N GLY A 67 16.30 2.60 24.55
CA GLY A 67 17.68 2.12 24.51
C GLY A 67 18.07 1.43 23.20
N LYS A 68 19.35 1.03 23.08
CA LYS A 68 19.86 0.34 21.88
C LYS A 68 19.02 -0.88 21.51
N GLU A 69 18.60 -1.64 22.52
CA GLU A 69 17.59 -2.69 22.42
C GLU A 69 16.48 -2.29 23.39
N GLY A 70 15.23 -2.51 22.98
CA GLY A 70 14.06 -2.21 23.81
C GLY A 70 12.87 -3.02 23.35
N LYS A 71 11.79 -2.99 24.14
CA LYS A 71 10.55 -3.66 23.78
C LYS A 71 9.36 -2.99 24.45
N ILE A 72 8.38 -2.61 23.63
CA ILE A 72 7.06 -2.21 24.14
C ILE A 72 6.03 -3.30 23.82
N THR A 73 4.86 -3.22 24.46
CA THR A 73 3.74 -4.12 24.16
C THR A 73 2.57 -3.30 23.66
N ILE A 74 2.09 -3.61 22.45
CA ILE A 74 0.87 -3.03 21.90
C ILE A 74 -0.23 -4.08 22.05
N GLY A 75 -1.20 -3.83 22.93
CA GLY A 75 -2.19 -4.83 23.34
C GLY A 75 -1.52 -6.00 24.08
N ASN A 76 -1.45 -7.16 23.43
CA ASN A 76 -0.78 -8.37 23.95
C ASN A 76 0.44 -8.79 23.12
N THR A 77 0.85 -7.94 22.17
CA THR A 77 1.85 -8.29 21.18
C THR A 77 3.14 -7.51 21.43
N PRO A 78 4.27 -8.19 21.67
CA PRO A 78 5.55 -7.51 21.88
C PRO A 78 6.06 -6.93 20.57
N VAL A 79 6.45 -5.66 20.59
CA VAL A 79 7.10 -4.96 19.49
C VAL A 79 8.55 -4.71 19.90
N GLU A 80 9.47 -5.41 19.24
CA GLU A 80 10.91 -5.24 19.46
C GLU A 80 11.39 -3.92 18.88
N LEU A 81 12.28 -3.25 19.59
CA LEU A 81 12.75 -1.90 19.26
C LEU A 81 14.27 -1.82 19.21
N THR A 82 14.75 -0.90 18.37
CA THR A 82 16.13 -0.44 18.33
C THR A 82 16.12 1.08 18.46
N TYR A 83 16.74 1.62 19.51
CA TYR A 83 16.71 3.05 19.84
C TYR A 83 15.28 3.63 19.89
N GLY A 84 14.34 2.85 20.42
CA GLY A 84 12.93 3.23 20.54
C GLY A 84 12.12 3.16 19.24
N TYR A 85 12.66 2.66 18.13
CA TYR A 85 11.92 2.48 16.88
C TYR A 85 11.72 0.99 16.58
N PRO A 86 10.60 0.58 15.93
CA PRO A 86 10.38 -0.82 15.55
C PRO A 86 11.51 -1.42 14.71
N THR A 87 11.83 -2.69 14.93
CA THR A 87 12.70 -3.45 14.02
C THR A 87 11.98 -3.76 12.71
N ASN A 88 12.72 -4.22 11.70
CA ASN A 88 12.12 -4.70 10.44
C ASN A 88 11.11 -5.83 10.68
N ASP A 89 11.35 -6.65 11.71
CA ASP A 89 10.53 -7.81 12.03
C ASP A 89 9.40 -7.52 13.03
N SER A 90 9.27 -6.27 13.50
CA SER A 90 8.22 -5.90 14.46
C SER A 90 7.33 -4.76 13.98
N ILE A 91 7.72 -4.00 12.95
CA ILE A 91 6.94 -2.85 12.45
C ILE A 91 5.51 -3.21 12.04
N TYR A 92 5.29 -4.37 11.44
CA TYR A 92 3.95 -4.80 11.01
C TYR A 92 2.98 -4.98 12.18
N LEU A 93 3.50 -5.23 13.39
CA LEU A 93 2.70 -5.38 14.61
C LEU A 93 2.15 -4.04 15.12
N ALA A 94 2.73 -2.93 14.68
CA ALA A 94 2.27 -1.57 14.98
C ALA A 94 1.25 -1.05 13.95
N LEU A 95 0.88 -1.85 12.96
CA LEU A 95 0.00 -1.48 11.87
C LEU A 95 -1.18 -2.45 11.78
N ASP A 96 -2.39 -1.92 11.75
CA ASP A 96 -3.60 -2.68 11.46
C ASP A 96 -3.96 -2.47 9.98
N ILE A 97 -3.50 -3.39 9.13
CA ILE A 97 -3.67 -3.33 7.67
C ILE A 97 -4.19 -4.67 7.18
N SER A 98 -5.16 -4.64 6.26
CA SER A 98 -5.66 -5.83 5.57
C SER A 98 -4.62 -6.42 4.62
N ASP A 99 -4.35 -7.72 4.79
CA ASP A 99 -3.43 -8.54 4.00
C ASP A 99 -3.99 -8.93 2.62
N ASP A 100 -5.30 -8.78 2.39
CA ASP A 100 -5.93 -9.04 1.09
C ASP A 100 -5.46 -8.07 -0.01
N VAL A 101 -5.21 -6.82 0.36
CA VAL A 101 -4.81 -5.75 -0.58
C VAL A 101 -3.33 -5.42 -0.45
N LEU A 102 -2.78 -5.46 0.77
CA LEU A 102 -1.42 -5.06 1.07
C LEU A 102 -0.64 -6.23 1.64
N ILE A 103 0.24 -6.79 0.81
CA ILE A 103 1.06 -7.94 1.18
C ILE A 103 2.31 -7.45 1.89
N PHE A 104 2.57 -7.98 3.10
CA PHE A 104 3.76 -7.69 3.87
C PHE A 104 4.84 -8.76 3.66
N GLU A 105 6.06 -8.32 3.38
CA GLU A 105 7.26 -9.16 3.36
C GLU A 105 8.38 -8.49 4.15
N THR A 106 9.20 -9.29 4.81
CA THR A 106 10.40 -8.83 5.51
C THR A 106 11.65 -9.53 4.97
N SER A 107 12.78 -8.84 5.08
CA SER A 107 14.11 -9.35 4.78
C SER A 107 15.07 -8.88 5.88
N ASP A 108 16.28 -9.43 5.89
CA ASP A 108 17.35 -8.98 6.81
C ASP A 108 17.66 -7.47 6.70
N THR A 109 17.31 -6.84 5.58
CA THR A 109 17.67 -5.44 5.29
C THR A 109 16.56 -4.43 5.53
N ALA A 110 15.31 -4.82 5.29
CA ALA A 110 14.14 -3.96 5.33
C ALA A 110 12.87 -4.79 5.22
N SER A 111 11.75 -4.17 5.60
CA SER A 111 10.40 -4.68 5.42
C SER A 111 9.67 -3.87 4.35
N TYR A 112 8.70 -4.51 3.71
CA TYR A 112 8.01 -3.96 2.57
C TYR A 112 6.53 -4.30 2.60
N TRP A 113 5.71 -3.37 2.12
CA TRP A 113 4.32 -3.62 1.78
C TRP A 113 4.12 -3.32 0.31
N TYR A 114 3.53 -4.25 -0.43
CA TYR A 114 3.18 -4.03 -1.83
C TYR A 114 1.72 -4.38 -2.12
N HIS A 115 1.15 -3.73 -3.13
CA HIS A 115 -0.22 -3.97 -3.54
C HIS A 115 -0.35 -5.36 -4.20
N SER A 116 -1.40 -6.13 -3.87
CA SER A 116 -1.61 -7.49 -4.39
C SER A 116 -1.75 -7.55 -5.92
N ASP A 117 -2.41 -6.56 -6.51
CA ASP A 117 -2.51 -6.38 -7.97
C ASP A 117 -1.26 -5.75 -8.63
N ALA A 118 -0.15 -5.55 -7.90
CA ALA A 118 1.06 -5.00 -8.50
C ALA A 118 1.68 -5.99 -9.51
N PRO A 119 2.24 -5.52 -10.63
CA PRO A 119 2.85 -6.38 -11.64
C PRO A 119 4.08 -7.14 -11.11
N SER A 120 4.69 -6.68 -10.01
CA SER A 120 5.72 -7.41 -9.27
C SER A 120 5.80 -6.93 -7.82
N SER A 121 6.36 -7.75 -6.92
CA SER A 121 6.60 -7.40 -5.50
C SER A 121 7.63 -6.28 -5.31
N GLN A 122 8.30 -5.84 -6.38
CA GLN A 122 9.21 -4.70 -6.35
C GLN A 122 8.53 -3.37 -6.71
N ARG A 123 7.24 -3.42 -7.09
CA ARG A 123 6.45 -2.28 -7.56
C ARG A 123 5.28 -2.00 -6.61
N CYS A 124 4.77 -0.76 -6.67
CA CYS A 124 3.72 -0.29 -5.77
C CYS A 124 4.03 -0.65 -4.34
N ARG A 125 5.15 -0.12 -3.85
CA ARG A 125 5.75 -0.62 -2.61
C ARG A 125 6.13 0.50 -1.67
N VAL A 126 5.77 0.33 -0.41
CA VAL A 126 6.32 1.10 0.71
C VAL A 126 7.42 0.25 1.35
N THR A 127 8.58 0.85 1.59
CA THR A 127 9.72 0.20 2.24
C THR A 127 9.97 0.86 3.59
N TYR A 128 10.14 0.05 4.63
CA TYR A 128 10.61 0.44 5.95
C TYR A 128 11.99 -0.17 6.20
N ASN A 129 13.00 0.66 6.45
CA ASN A 129 14.36 0.23 6.74
C ASN A 129 14.78 0.69 8.15
N ALA A 130 14.73 -0.25 9.10
CA ALA A 130 15.21 -0.07 10.47
C ALA A 130 16.73 -0.14 10.59
N ASN A 131 17.45 -0.73 9.64
CA ASN A 131 18.92 -0.83 9.69
C ASN A 131 19.62 0.54 9.56
N ALA A 132 18.89 1.56 9.10
CA ALA A 132 19.35 2.95 9.15
C ALA A 132 19.51 3.49 10.59
N ILE A 133 18.87 2.85 11.58
CA ILE A 133 18.91 3.24 12.99
C ILE A 133 20.19 2.69 13.64
N ASN A 134 21.32 3.36 13.40
CA ASN A 134 22.62 2.97 13.96
C ASN A 134 23.09 3.82 15.15
N SER A 135 22.29 4.81 15.55
CA SER A 135 22.50 5.64 16.74
C SER A 135 21.16 6.23 17.22
N PRO A 136 21.06 6.74 18.46
CA PRO A 136 19.82 7.32 18.99
C PRO A 136 19.24 8.45 18.13
N ASP A 137 20.09 9.25 17.48
CA ASP A 137 19.66 10.38 16.64
C ASP A 137 19.19 9.99 15.23
N LYS A 138 19.23 8.70 14.88
CA LYS A 138 18.86 8.22 13.55
C LYS A 138 17.47 7.62 13.56
N ARG A 139 16.66 8.04 12.59
CA ARG A 139 15.30 7.54 12.36
C ARG A 139 15.32 6.47 11.27
N PRO A 140 14.34 5.55 11.25
CA PRO A 140 14.18 4.62 10.14
C PRO A 140 13.92 5.36 8.82
N VAL A 141 14.34 4.74 7.72
CA VAL A 141 14.13 5.29 6.38
C VAL A 141 12.88 4.66 5.78
N ILE A 142 11.90 5.51 5.44
CA ILE A 142 10.64 5.08 4.82
C ILE A 142 10.58 5.63 3.39
N THR A 143 10.54 4.74 2.40
CA THR A 143 10.47 5.10 0.98
C THR A 143 9.26 4.50 0.29
N ILE A 144 8.90 5.06 -0.86
CA ILE A 144 7.79 4.61 -1.69
C ILE A 144 8.30 4.47 -3.12
N VAL A 145 7.89 3.39 -3.79
CA VAL A 145 8.17 3.12 -5.21
C VAL A 145 6.84 3.00 -5.94
N THR A 146 6.46 4.07 -6.63
CA THR A 146 5.21 4.18 -7.42
C THR A 146 5.46 4.44 -8.91
N GLU A 147 6.64 4.96 -9.27
CA GLU A 147 6.98 5.33 -10.64
C GLU A 147 7.44 4.12 -11.49
N PRO A 148 7.17 4.14 -12.81
CA PRO A 148 7.72 3.16 -13.73
C PRO A 148 9.24 3.32 -13.87
N SER A 149 10.03 2.29 -13.57
CA SER A 149 11.42 2.20 -14.04
C SER A 149 11.44 1.83 -15.53
N GLU A 150 12.39 2.39 -16.29
CA GLU A 150 12.61 2.19 -17.74
C GLU A 150 12.02 0.87 -18.27
N ASN A 151 11.00 0.99 -19.13
CA ASN A 151 10.33 -0.10 -19.85
C ASN A 151 9.35 -1.01 -19.07
N MET A 152 8.77 -0.58 -17.95
CA MET A 152 7.73 -1.38 -17.29
C MET A 152 6.62 -0.51 -16.67
N GLU A 153 5.37 -0.96 -16.77
CA GLU A 153 4.15 -0.24 -16.31
C GLU A 153 4.19 0.06 -14.81
N GLY A 154 3.86 1.29 -14.39
CA GLY A 154 3.95 1.76 -13.01
C GLY A 154 3.03 1.01 -12.04
N CYS A 155 2.69 1.65 -10.92
CA CYS A 155 1.36 1.36 -10.38
C CYS A 155 0.31 1.68 -11.42
#